data_AF-A0A2V9XME5-F1
#
_entry.id   AF-A0A2V9XME5-F1
#
_cell.length_a   1.000
_cell.length_b   1.000
_cell.length_c   1.000
_cell.angle_alpha   90.00
_cell.angle_beta   90.00
_cell.angle_gamma   90.00
#
_symmetry.space_group_name_H-M   'P 1'
#
loop_
_entity.id
_entity.type
_entity.pdbx_description
1 polymer ?
#
loop_
_entity_poly.entity_id
_entity_poly.type
_entity_poly.pdbx_seq_one_letter_code
_entity_poly.pdbx_strand_id
1 'polypeptide(L)'
;TPIDVVGDMEIALQAAFDDAPGVIVTPIDVVGDMEIALQAAFDDAPGVIVIAGTGSIAYGRDKMGKTLRAGGWGFEIGDEGSAHWIGHTAVSAVLRASDRDGDDKVASSPLAKGLFKAWGV
;
A
#
# COMPACT_ATOMS: atom_id res chain seq x y z
N THR A 1 22.00 19.86 1.55
CA THR A 1 21.14 20.06 0.37
C THR A 1 20.13 18.95 0.36
N PRO A 2 18.83 19.19 0.10
CA PRO A 2 17.89 18.09 -0.07
C PRO A 2 18.37 17.26 -1.25
N ILE A 3 18.50 15.96 -1.05
CA ILE A 3 18.74 15.00 -2.14
C ILE A 3 17.48 15.10 -3.01
N ASP A 4 17.63 15.53 -4.25
CA ASP A 4 16.55 15.49 -5.23
C ASP A 4 16.47 14.04 -5.71
N VAL A 5 15.85 13.18 -4.89
CA VAL A 5 15.80 11.73 -5.12
C VAL A 5 15.21 11.40 -6.49
N VAL A 6 14.33 12.24 -7.01
CA VAL A 6 13.71 12.06 -8.33
C VAL A 6 14.72 12.41 -9.43
N GLY A 7 15.33 13.60 -9.37
CA GLY A 7 16.36 14.00 -10.33
C GLY A 7 17.60 13.09 -10.31
N ASP A 8 18.03 12.66 -9.12
CA ASP A 8 19.17 11.75 -8.94
C ASP A 8 18.86 10.33 -9.49
N MET A 9 17.60 9.88 -9.40
CA MET A 9 17.18 8.59 -9.96
C MET A 9 17.01 8.64 -11.48
N GLU A 10 16.51 9.75 -12.04
CA GLU A 10 16.49 9.97 -13.50
C GLU A 10 17.90 9.93 -14.08
N ILE A 11 18.86 10.61 -13.43
CA ILE A 11 20.27 10.61 -13.85
C ILE A 11 20.87 9.20 -13.76
N ALA A 12 20.60 8.46 -12.67
CA ALA A 12 21.12 7.12 -12.48
C ALA A 12 20.53 6.10 -13.47
N LEU A 13 19.23 6.18 -13.78
CA LEU A 13 18.61 5.35 -14.81
C LEU A 13 19.18 5.69 -16.19
N GLN A 14 19.27 6.96 -16.53
CA GLN A 14 19.79 7.39 -17.84
C GLN A 14 21.22 6.89 -18.06
N ALA A 15 22.09 7.07 -17.06
CA ALA A 15 23.48 6.59 -17.12
C ALA A 15 23.57 5.06 -17.25
N ALA A 16 22.66 4.30 -16.63
CA ALA A 16 22.61 2.84 -16.76
C ALA A 16 22.19 2.38 -18.17
N PHE A 17 21.42 3.20 -18.89
CA PHE A 17 20.91 2.86 -20.23
C PHE A 17 21.78 3.39 -21.38
N ASP A 18 22.57 4.45 -21.17
CA ASP A 18 23.42 5.07 -22.20
C ASP A 18 24.53 4.14 -22.74
N ASP A 19 25.06 3.23 -21.91
CA ASP A 19 26.18 2.34 -22.27
C ASP A 19 25.73 0.96 -22.81
N ALA A 20 24.42 0.72 -22.97
CA ALA A 20 23.89 -0.58 -23.37
C ALA A 20 23.59 -0.61 -24.90
N PRO A 21 24.38 -1.34 -25.71
CA PRO A 21 24.14 -1.40 -27.15
C PRO A 21 22.79 -2.05 -27.46
N GLY A 22 21.95 -1.34 -28.22
CA GLY A 22 20.58 -1.76 -28.57
C GLY A 22 19.48 -1.17 -27.68
N VAL A 23 19.82 -0.30 -26.72
CA VAL A 23 18.84 0.43 -25.92
C VAL A 23 18.34 1.66 -26.66
N ILE A 24 17.02 1.75 -26.82
CA ILE A 24 16.35 2.93 -27.35
C ILE A 24 16.13 3.89 -26.19
N VAL A 25 16.77 5.05 -26.25
CA VAL A 25 16.57 6.13 -25.27
C VAL A 25 15.30 6.89 -25.64
N THR A 26 14.24 6.68 -24.87
CA THR A 26 13.00 7.48 -24.92
C THR A 26 12.72 8.06 -23.53
N PRO A 27 11.94 9.14 -23.42
CA PRO A 27 11.45 9.59 -22.13
C PRO A 27 10.73 8.45 -21.39
N ILE A 28 10.99 8.30 -20.09
CA ILE A 28 10.36 7.32 -19.20
C ILE A 28 9.75 8.08 -18.03
N ASP A 29 8.47 7.82 -17.76
CA ASP A 29 7.78 8.33 -16.57
C ASP A 29 7.61 7.20 -15.55
N VAL A 30 8.14 7.40 -14.34
CA VAL A 30 7.94 6.49 -13.21
C VAL A 30 6.80 7.00 -12.35
N VAL A 31 5.70 6.26 -12.31
CA VAL A 31 4.50 6.63 -11.57
C VAL A 31 4.11 5.57 -10.56
N GLY A 32 3.31 5.94 -9.58
CA GLY A 32 2.78 4.98 -8.61
C GLY A 32 1.68 4.09 -9.21
N ASP A 33 1.47 2.93 -8.59
CA ASP A 33 0.42 1.97 -8.97
C ASP A 33 -0.99 2.59 -8.95
N MET A 34 -1.24 3.55 -8.05
CA MET A 34 -2.50 4.29 -7.97
C MET A 34 -2.79 5.14 -9.21
N GLU A 35 -1.76 5.67 -9.88
CA GLU A 35 -1.94 6.43 -11.12
C GLU A 35 -2.30 5.50 -12.28
N ILE A 36 -1.63 4.35 -12.35
CA ILE A 36 -1.91 3.30 -13.34
C ILE A 36 -3.35 2.80 -13.17
N ALA A 37 -3.76 2.50 -11.93
CA ALA A 37 -5.11 2.03 -11.63
C ALA A 37 -6.18 3.09 -11.93
N LEU A 38 -5.90 4.37 -11.65
CA LEU A 38 -6.83 5.46 -11.96
C LEU A 38 -7.00 5.64 -13.47
N GLN A 39 -5.88 5.64 -14.21
CA GLN A 39 -5.91 5.76 -15.67
C GLN A 39 -6.63 4.57 -16.30
N ALA A 40 -6.39 3.35 -15.82
CA ALA A 40 -7.08 2.17 -16.34
C ALA A 40 -8.60 2.19 -16.08
N ALA A 41 -9.04 2.81 -14.99
CA ALA A 41 -10.46 2.88 -14.63
C ALA A 41 -11.21 4.02 -15.32
N PHE A 42 -10.55 5.15 -15.58
CA PHE A 42 -11.23 6.38 -16.00
C PHE A 42 -10.63 7.07 -17.23
N ASP A 43 -9.55 6.54 -17.82
CA ASP A 43 -8.71 7.27 -18.79
C ASP A 43 -8.40 8.68 -18.23
N ASP A 44 -8.66 9.74 -19.01
CA ASP A 44 -8.47 11.13 -18.62
C ASP A 44 -9.69 11.75 -17.92
N ALA A 45 -10.76 10.98 -17.70
CA ALA A 45 -11.95 11.46 -17.04
C ALA A 45 -11.74 11.64 -15.52
N PRO A 46 -12.53 12.51 -14.88
CA PRO A 46 -12.51 12.65 -13.42
C PRO A 46 -12.99 11.38 -12.73
N GLY A 47 -12.34 11.03 -11.62
CA GLY A 47 -12.66 9.81 -10.89
C GLY A 47 -11.89 9.68 -9.58
N VAL A 48 -12.33 8.74 -8.76
CA VAL A 48 -11.66 8.36 -7.51
C VAL A 48 -11.61 6.84 -7.46
N ILE A 49 -10.44 6.31 -7.12
CA ILE A 49 -10.23 4.91 -6.81
C ILE A 49 -9.90 4.74 -5.32
N VAL A 50 -10.21 3.56 -4.82
CA VAL A 50 -9.72 3.09 -3.52
C VAL A 50 -9.05 1.74 -3.75
N ILE A 51 -7.77 1.66 -3.39
CA ILE A 51 -6.99 0.43 -3.42
C ILE A 51 -6.93 -0.10 -1.99
N ALA A 52 -7.30 -1.36 -1.81
CA ALA A 52 -7.19 -2.08 -0.54
C ALA A 52 -6.60 -3.47 -0.80
N GLY A 53 -5.27 -3.56 -0.66
CA GLY A 53 -4.49 -4.79 -0.78
C GLY A 53 -3.69 -5.03 0.49
N THR A 54 -2.39 -5.28 0.36
CA THR A 54 -1.48 -5.34 1.53
C THR A 54 -1.46 -4.01 2.29
N GLY A 55 -1.40 -2.90 1.56
CA GLY A 55 -1.63 -1.53 2.06
C GLY A 55 -2.92 -0.94 1.47
N SER A 56 -3.20 0.34 1.71
CA SER A 56 -4.40 0.98 1.18
C SER A 56 -4.25 2.48 0.91
N ILE A 57 -4.92 2.96 -0.13
CA ILE A 57 -4.90 4.36 -0.54
C ILE A 57 -6.20 4.74 -1.27
N ALA A 58 -6.67 5.96 -1.07
CA ALA A 58 -7.62 6.61 -1.94
C ALA A 58 -6.89 7.64 -2.83
N TYR A 59 -7.15 7.59 -4.14
CA TYR A 59 -6.51 8.46 -5.12
C TYR A 59 -7.54 8.92 -6.15
N GLY A 60 -7.47 10.18 -6.58
CA GLY A 60 -8.43 10.70 -7.54
C GLY A 60 -7.93 11.88 -8.34
N ARG A 61 -8.65 12.16 -9.43
CA ARG A 61 -8.40 13.26 -10.37
C ARG A 61 -9.68 14.05 -10.59
N ASP A 62 -9.60 15.36 -10.54
CA ASP A 62 -10.73 16.25 -10.83
C ASP A 62 -10.85 16.60 -12.34
N LYS A 63 -11.87 17.38 -12.69
CA LYS A 63 -12.11 17.85 -14.07
C LYS A 63 -11.04 18.76 -14.66
N MET A 64 -10.15 19.29 -13.83
CA MET A 64 -9.01 20.11 -14.25
C MET A 64 -7.73 19.26 -14.37
N GLY A 65 -7.83 17.93 -14.17
CA GLY A 65 -6.69 17.03 -14.18
C GLY A 65 -5.88 17.04 -12.88
N LYS A 66 -6.31 17.79 -11.84
CA LYS A 66 -5.58 17.85 -10.58
C LYS A 66 -5.81 16.58 -9.78
N THR A 67 -4.72 15.97 -9.32
CA THR A 67 -4.77 14.77 -8.50
C THR A 67 -4.70 15.05 -7.00
N LEU A 68 -5.33 14.18 -6.21
CA LEU A 68 -5.30 14.20 -4.75
C LEU A 68 -5.23 12.77 -4.21
N ARG A 69 -4.62 12.61 -3.04
CA ARG A 69 -4.54 11.34 -2.31
C ARG A 69 -4.97 11.47 -0.86
N ALA A 70 -5.48 10.38 -0.30
CA ALA A 70 -5.68 10.18 1.13
C ALA A 70 -5.21 8.77 1.53
N GLY A 71 -4.42 8.67 2.60
CA GLY A 71 -3.77 7.42 3.00
C GLY A 71 -2.52 7.10 2.14
N GLY A 72 -2.13 5.83 2.12
CA GLY A 72 -0.91 5.37 1.43
C GLY A 72 0.39 5.73 2.15
N TRP A 73 0.35 5.90 3.47
CA TRP A 73 1.54 6.19 4.29
C TRP A 73 2.27 4.94 4.79
N GLY A 74 1.80 3.76 4.40
CA GLY A 74 2.33 2.48 4.85
C GLY A 74 1.76 2.05 6.20
N PHE A 75 1.90 0.76 6.49
CA PHE A 75 1.27 0.10 7.63
C PHE A 75 1.71 0.61 9.01
N GLU A 76 2.87 1.27 9.11
CA GLU A 76 3.35 1.83 10.39
C GLU A 76 2.55 3.07 10.82
N ILE A 77 2.01 3.82 9.85
CA ILE A 77 1.40 5.13 10.09
C ILE A 77 -0.08 5.15 9.67
N GLY A 78 -0.49 4.33 8.70
CA GLY A 78 -1.85 4.27 8.19
C GLY A 78 -2.20 2.91 7.60
N ASP A 79 -2.65 2.90 6.34
CA ASP A 79 -3.20 1.73 5.65
C ASP A 79 -4.49 1.17 6.28
N GLU A 80 -5.36 2.03 6.82
CA GLU A 80 -6.66 1.64 7.34
C GLU A 80 -7.53 0.96 6.27
N GLY A 81 -8.06 -0.22 6.61
CA GLY A 81 -8.85 -1.04 5.68
C GLY A 81 -8.02 -1.98 4.79
N SER A 82 -6.68 -1.90 4.84
CA SER A 82 -5.80 -2.88 4.22
C SER A 82 -5.85 -4.25 4.90
N ALA A 83 -5.34 -5.28 4.21
CA ALA A 83 -5.18 -6.60 4.79
C ALA A 83 -4.27 -6.58 6.03
N HIS A 84 -3.20 -5.78 6.01
CA HIS A 84 -2.33 -5.61 7.18
C HIS A 84 -3.10 -5.05 8.36
N TRP A 85 -3.82 -3.95 8.18
CA TRP A 85 -4.57 -3.29 9.23
C TRP A 85 -5.68 -4.19 9.81
N ILE A 86 -6.41 -4.90 8.95
CA ILE A 86 -7.44 -5.86 9.37
C ILE A 86 -6.81 -6.98 10.20
N GLY A 87 -5.73 -7.59 9.70
CA GLY A 87 -5.04 -8.68 10.39
C GLY A 87 -4.48 -8.24 11.74
N HIS A 88 -3.76 -7.13 11.77
CA HIS A 88 -3.19 -6.55 13.00
C HIS A 88 -4.28 -6.23 14.03
N THR A 89 -5.36 -5.58 13.61
CA THR A 89 -6.49 -5.25 14.50
C THR A 89 -7.17 -6.50 15.04
N ALA A 90 -7.37 -7.53 14.21
CA ALA A 90 -8.00 -8.77 14.61
C ALA A 90 -7.14 -9.56 15.62
N VAL A 91 -5.83 -9.65 15.40
CA VAL A 91 -4.88 -10.26 16.34
C VAL A 91 -4.85 -9.50 17.66
N SER A 92 -4.74 -8.17 17.61
CA SER A 92 -4.77 -7.32 18.81
C SER A 92 -6.05 -7.51 19.61
N ALA A 93 -7.20 -7.63 18.95
CA ALA A 93 -8.48 -7.88 19.60
C ALA A 93 -8.53 -9.26 20.30
N VAL A 94 -7.99 -10.31 19.69
CA VAL A 94 -7.90 -11.64 20.31
C VAL A 94 -7.02 -11.60 21.55
N LEU A 95 -5.82 -11.00 21.46
CA LEU A 95 -4.89 -10.90 22.57
C LEU A 95 -5.48 -10.12 23.75
N ARG A 96 -6.11 -8.96 23.49
CA ARG A 96 -6.80 -8.19 24.53
C ARG A 96 -7.97 -8.93 25.18
N ALA A 97 -8.68 -9.76 24.41
CA ALA A 97 -9.74 -10.59 24.98
C ALA A 97 -9.15 -11.69 25.88
N SER A 98 -8.04 -12.29 25.46
CA SER A 98 -7.29 -13.28 26.26
C SER A 98 -6.82 -12.67 27.58
N ASP A 99 -6.20 -11.50 27.55
CA ASP A 99 -5.76 -10.79 28.76
C ASP A 99 -6.90 -10.53 29.76
N ARG A 100 -8.11 -10.26 29.25
CA ARG A 100 -9.29 -9.94 30.07
C ARG A 100 -10.00 -11.19 30.61
N ASP A 101 -10.23 -12.18 29.75
CA ASP A 101 -11.16 -13.28 30.02
C ASP A 101 -10.46 -14.64 30.24
N GLY A 102 -9.18 -14.74 29.90
CA GLY A 102 -8.38 -15.96 29.87
C GLY A 102 -8.51 -16.75 28.56
N ASP A 103 -7.42 -17.42 28.16
CA ASP A 103 -7.33 -18.14 26.88
C ASP A 103 -8.45 -19.16 26.67
N ASP A 104 -8.79 -19.95 27.69
CA ASP A 104 -9.83 -20.98 27.60
C ASP A 104 -11.20 -20.44 27.15
N LYS A 105 -11.54 -19.21 27.57
CA LYS A 105 -12.83 -18.59 27.21
C LYS A 105 -12.82 -18.05 25.78
N VAL A 106 -11.68 -17.48 25.36
CA VAL A 106 -11.51 -16.86 24.05
C VAL A 106 -11.27 -17.90 22.95
N ALA A 107 -10.68 -19.05 23.31
CA ALA A 107 -10.40 -20.17 22.42
C ALA A 107 -11.66 -20.80 21.81
N SER A 108 -12.87 -20.34 22.12
CA SER A 108 -14.08 -20.71 21.38
C SER A 108 -14.16 -20.05 19.99
N SER A 109 -13.54 -18.88 19.80
CA SER A 109 -13.51 -18.15 18.52
C SER A 109 -12.65 -18.84 17.46
N PRO A 110 -13.13 -19.01 16.21
CA PRO A 110 -12.33 -19.59 15.12
C PRO A 110 -11.01 -18.87 14.88
N LEU A 111 -10.99 -17.54 14.99
CA LEU A 111 -9.79 -16.74 14.82
C LEU A 111 -8.78 -17.01 15.94
N ALA A 112 -9.23 -17.03 17.19
CA ALA A 112 -8.35 -17.30 18.34
C ALA A 112 -7.76 -18.71 18.27
N LYS A 113 -8.58 -19.73 17.95
CA LYS A 113 -8.11 -21.10 17.72
C LYS A 113 -7.03 -21.17 16.65
N GLY A 114 -7.26 -20.50 15.52
CA GLY A 114 -6.30 -20.45 14.42
C GLY A 114 -4.98 -19.79 14.82
N LEU A 115 -5.07 -18.67 15.54
CA LEU A 115 -3.93 -17.88 16.01
C LEU A 115 -3.08 -18.66 17.02
N PHE A 116 -3.70 -19.18 18.07
CA PHE A 116 -3.03 -19.94 19.12
C PHE A 116 -2.35 -21.20 18.55
N LYS A 117 -3.06 -21.93 17.68
CA LYS A 117 -2.47 -23.05 16.93
C LYS A 117 -1.26 -22.63 16.09
N ALA A 118 -1.31 -21.48 15.40
CA ALA A 118 -0.20 -21.00 14.57
C ALA A 118 1.03 -20.59 15.40
N TRP A 119 0.82 -20.17 16.64
CA TRP A 119 1.87 -19.73 17.56
C TRP A 119 2.34 -20.80 18.55
N GLY A 120 1.65 -21.94 18.61
CA GLY A 120 2.01 -23.05 19.51
C GLY A 120 1.71 -22.77 20.98
N VAL A 121 0.74 -21.89 21.25
CA VAL A 121 0.18 -21.61 22.58
C VAL A 121 -1.22 -22.19 22.72
#